data_AF-A0A944PAD8-F1
#
_entry.id   AF-A0A944PAD8-F1
#
_cell.length_a   1.000
_cell.length_b   1.000
_cell.length_c   1.000
_cell.angle_alpha   90.00
_cell.angle_beta   90.00
_cell.angle_gamma   90.00
#
_symmetry.space_group_name_H-M   'P 1'
#
loop_
_entity.id
_entity.type
_entity.pdbx_description
1 polymer ?
#
loop_
_entity_poly.entity_id
_entity_poly.type
_entity_poly.pdbx_seq_one_letter_code
_entity_poly.pdbx_strand_id
1 'polypeptide(L)' 'MSSSRPVRRPTENTALLNTRRPCPPANQVRNLLAVAYATGDRYGARHFGHMLTRALGQTEVAR' A
#
# COMPACT_ATOMS: atom_id res chain seq x y z
N MET A 1 22.37 -22.61 24.87
CA MET A 1 21.95 -21.20 25.09
C MET A 1 20.62 -20.98 24.38
N SER A 2 19.49 -21.12 25.09
CA SER A 2 18.15 -20.94 24.52
C SER A 2 17.68 -19.51 24.84
N SER A 3 17.44 -18.70 23.81
CA SER A 3 16.98 -17.32 23.96
C SER A 3 15.49 -17.29 24.28
N SER A 4 15.13 -17.24 25.57
CA SER A 4 13.75 -17.07 26.06
C SER A 4 13.27 -15.62 25.98
N ARG A 5 13.49 -14.93 24.85
CA ARG A 5 12.92 -13.59 24.65
C ARG A 5 11.56 -13.72 23.99
N PRO A 6 10.47 -13.16 24.56
CA PRO A 6 9.16 -13.20 23.93
C PRO A 6 9.23 -12.49 22.58
N VAL A 7 9.01 -13.25 21.50
CA VAL A 7 8.90 -12.70 20.15
C VAL A 7 7.67 -11.81 20.12
N ARG A 8 7.89 -10.49 20.13
CA ARG A 8 6.83 -9.47 20.09
C ARG A 8 6.19 -9.54 18.70
N ARG A 9 5.16 -10.37 18.54
CA ARG A 9 4.37 -10.42 17.31
C ARG A 9 3.63 -9.07 17.21
N PRO A 10 3.85 -8.27 16.16
CA PRO A 10 3.06 -7.06 15.97
C PRO A 10 1.59 -7.48 15.96
N THR A 11 0.76 -6.84 16.79
CA THR A 11 -0.67 -7.07 16.77
C THR A 11 -1.22 -6.62 15.41
N GLU A 12 -2.39 -7.12 15.02
CA GLU A 12 -3.04 -6.70 13.77
C GLU A 12 -3.13 -5.16 13.67
N ASN A 13 -3.38 -4.50 14.81
CA ASN A 13 -3.33 -3.04 14.91
C ASN A 13 -1.94 -2.45 14.60
N THR A 14 -0.83 -3.04 15.05
CA THR A 14 0.51 -2.55 14.71
C THR A 14 0.84 -2.77 13.22
N ALA A 15 0.30 -3.81 12.59
CA ALA A 15 0.43 -4.02 11.15
C ALA A 15 -0.40 -3.01 10.34
N LEU A 16 -1.61 -2.68 10.81
CA LEU A 16 -2.51 -1.69 10.21
C LEU A 16 -2.01 -0.25 10.41
N LEU A 17 -1.45 0.06 11.58
CA LEU A 17 -0.84 1.34 11.93
C LEU A 17 0.58 1.49 11.38
N ASN A 18 1.11 0.49 10.68
CA ASN A 18 2.38 0.59 9.96
C ASN A 18 2.18 1.40 8.67
N THR A 19 1.79 2.66 8.86
CA THR A 19 1.68 3.72 7.85
C THR A 19 3.02 4.10 7.22
N ARG A 20 4.12 3.44 7.62
CA ARG A 20 5.48 3.64 7.11
C ARG A 20 5.83 2.82 5.88
N ARG A 21 4.87 2.18 5.21
CA ARG A 21 5.16 1.67 3.86
C ARG A 21 5.17 2.88 2.93
N PRO A 22 6.34 3.30 2.41
CA PRO A 22 6.39 4.40 1.45
C PRO A 22 5.46 4.04 0.29
N CYS A 23 4.56 4.96 -0.05
CA CYS A 23 3.75 4.79 -1.24
C CYS A 23 4.72 4.68 -2.42
N PRO A 24 4.63 3.62 -3.25
CA PRO A 24 5.48 3.53 -4.43
C PRO A 24 5.28 4.77 -5.31
N PRO A 25 6.32 5.18 -6.05
CA PRO A 25 6.25 6.39 -6.87
C PRO A 25 5.07 6.33 -7.85
N ALA A 26 4.37 7.46 -8.03
CA ALA A 26 3.14 7.54 -8.84
C ALA A 26 3.34 6.98 -10.26
N ASN A 27 4.51 7.17 -10.86
CA ASN A 27 4.85 6.62 -12.17
C ASN A 27 4.83 5.09 -12.19
N GLN A 28 5.33 4.44 -11.14
CA GLN A 28 5.33 2.99 -11.03
C GLN A 28 3.91 2.46 -10.84
N VAL A 29 3.10 3.13 -10.01
CA VAL A 29 1.69 2.76 -9.81
C VAL A 29 0.89 2.93 -11.11
N ARG A 30 1.13 4.00 -11.86
CA ARG A 30 0.51 4.25 -13.16
C ARG A 30 0.83 3.14 -14.17
N ASN A 31 2.09 2.69 -14.22
CA ASN A 31 2.50 1.61 -15.11
C ASN A 31 1.81 0.28 -14.73
N LEU A 32 1.72 -0.03 -13.43
CA LEU A 32 1.02 -1.23 -12.95
C LEU A 32 -0.49 -1.17 -13.23
N LEU A 33 -1.10 0.02 -13.10
CA LEU A 33 -2.48 0.25 -13.45
C LEU A 33 -2.74 0.02 -14.95
N ALA A 34 -1.85 0.50 -15.82
CA ALA A 34 -1.94 0.26 -17.26
C ALA A 34 -1.86 -1.24 -17.61
N VAL A 35 -0.95 -1.98 -16.96
CA VAL A 35 -0.85 -3.44 -17.12
C VAL A 35 -2.13 -4.13 -16.66
N ALA A 36 -2.70 -3.75 -15.50
CA ALA A 36 -3.92 -4.35 -14.99
C ALA A 36 -5.12 -4.15 -15.93
N TYR A 37 -5.23 -2.98 -16.56
CA TYR A 37 -6.25 -2.75 -17.60
C TYR A 37 -5.99 -3.60 -18.85
N ALA A 38 -4.74 -3.70 -19.30
CA ALA A 38 -4.38 -4.49 -20.47
C ALA A 38 -4.63 -6.00 -20.29
N THR A 39 -4.47 -6.51 -19.07
CA THR A 39 -4.70 -7.92 -18.74
C THR A 39 -6.15 -8.23 -18.31
N GLY A 40 -7.00 -7.21 -18.17
CA GLY A 40 -8.36 -7.37 -17.66
C GLY A 40 -8.45 -7.68 -16.17
N ASP A 41 -7.38 -7.46 -15.40
CA ASP A 41 -7.36 -7.64 -13.95
C ASP A 41 -8.14 -6.52 -13.24
N ARG A 42 -9.42 -6.80 -12.99
CA ARG A 42 -10.33 -5.88 -12.30
C ARG A 42 -9.88 -5.56 -10.87
N TYR A 43 -9.27 -6.52 -10.18
CA TYR A 43 -8.79 -6.31 -8.82
C TYR A 43 -7.56 -5.42 -8.81
N GLY A 44 -6.57 -5.73 -9.66
CA GLY A 44 -5.39 -4.91 -9.88
C GLY A 44 -5.74 -3.47 -10.26
N ALA A 45 -6.68 -3.28 -11.20
CA ALA A 45 -7.10 -1.95 -11.62
C ALA A 45 -7.69 -1.12 -10.46
N ARG A 46 -8.55 -1.72 -9.63
CA ARG A 46 -9.10 -1.06 -8.43
C ARG A 46 -8.02 -0.76 -7.39
N HIS A 47 -7.12 -1.72 -7.15
CA HIS A 47 -6.06 -1.59 -6.15
C HIS A 47 -5.03 -0.51 -6.52
N PHE A 48 -4.51 -0.54 -7.76
CA PHE A 48 -3.55 0.44 -8.24
C PHE A 48 -4.18 1.81 -8.48
N GLY A 49 -5.47 1.87 -8.84
CA GLY A 49 -6.21 3.13 -8.88
C GLY A 49 -6.22 3.84 -7.52
N HIS A 50 -6.59 3.13 -6.45
CA HIS A 50 -6.57 3.67 -5.09
C HIS A 50 -5.16 4.09 -4.63
N MET A 51 -4.16 3.29 -4.99
CA MET A 51 -2.76 3.59 -4.69
C MET A 51 -2.25 4.83 -5.44
N LEU A 52 -2.71 5.04 -6.68
CA LEU A 52 -2.35 6.20 -7.49
C LEU A 52 -2.96 7.47 -6.92
N THR A 53 -4.23 7.42 -6.47
CA THR A 53 -4.89 8.54 -5.77
C THR A 53 -4.12 8.96 -4.51
N ARG A 54 -3.62 7.98 -3.74
CA ARG A 54 -2.76 8.23 -2.57
C ARG A 54 -1.40 8.83 -2.96
N ALA A 55 -0.78 8.33 -4.03
CA ALA A 55 0.52 8.80 -4.51
C ALA A 55 0.46 10.24 -5.08
N LEU A 56 -0.67 10.63 -5.65
CA LEU A 56 -0.91 11.95 -6.25
C LEU A 56 -1.41 13.01 -5.25
N GLY A 57 -1.64 12.64 -3.98
CA GLY A 57 -1.82 13.62 -2.91
C GLY A 57 -3.26 14.07 -2.64
N GLN A 58 -4.28 13.29 -2.98
CA GLN A 58 -5.63 13.53 -2.44
C GLN A 58 -5.90 12.69 -1.18
N THR A 59 -5.43 13.22 -0.06
CA THR A 59 -6.33 13.43 1.08
C THR A 59 -6.43 14.94 1.24
N GLU A 60 -7.47 15.53 0.67
CA GLU A 60 -7.98 16.84 1.12
C GLU A 60 -8.39 16.71 2.59
N VAL A 61 -7.43 16.79 3.50
CA VAL A 61 -7.64 17.04 4.93
C VAL A 61 -6.78 18.25 5.29
N ALA A 62 -7.12 19.36 4.64
CA ALA A 62 -6.65 20.69 4.99
C ALA A 62 -7.67 21.72 4.49
N ARG A 63 -8.88 21.70 5.07
CA ARG A 63 -9.70 22.88 5.37
C ARG A 63 -10.89 22.50 6.22
#